data_AF-A0A8H2WH98-F1
#
_entry.id   AF-A0A8H2WH98-F1
#
_cell.length_a   1.000
_cell.length_b   1.000
_cell.length_c   1.000
_cell.angle_alpha   90.00
_cell.angle_beta   90.00
_cell.angle_gamma   90.00
#
_symmetry.space_group_name_H-M   'P 1'
#
loop_
_entity.id
_entity.type
_entity.pdbx_description
1 polymer ?
#
loop_
_entity_poly.entity_id
_entity_poly.type
_entity_poly.pdbx_seq_one_letter_code
_entity_poly.pdbx_strand_id
1 'polypeptide(L)'
;MTPSTNNGDSTILLVPPQLPPFLASIFDLKPILGSPSPREVNLVHSAIRALNNVSQTPELRDTELSVELSQHLFDIQMAWHRQKHPVNVLPNEVVYDPPTLPGYIPLEPKSITGPPSSQEIAFVHTALRISQSFANVPSIFDPDLHAEISQHLFDIQLVM
;
A
#
# COMPACT_ATOMS: atom_id res chain seq x y z
N MET A 1 14.56 -14.32 -42.03
CA MET A 1 13.73 -14.49 -40.81
C MET A 1 14.32 -13.62 -39.72
N THR A 2 13.73 -12.45 -39.49
CA THR A 2 14.06 -11.57 -38.36
C THR A 2 13.26 -12.05 -37.14
N PRO A 3 13.88 -12.24 -35.97
CA PRO A 3 13.10 -12.43 -34.75
C PRO A 3 12.62 -11.04 -34.30
N SER A 4 11.31 -10.85 -34.30
CA SER A 4 10.67 -9.71 -33.65
C SER A 4 10.79 -9.89 -32.13
N THR A 5 11.69 -9.17 -31.49
CA THR A 5 11.70 -9.01 -30.04
C THR A 5 10.53 -8.10 -29.66
N ASN A 6 9.36 -8.69 -29.43
CA ASN A 6 8.27 -8.01 -28.72
C ASN A 6 8.66 -7.95 -27.23
N ASN A 7 9.47 -6.96 -26.87
CA ASN A 7 9.52 -6.50 -25.49
C ASN A 7 8.23 -5.74 -25.23
N GLY A 8 7.20 -6.47 -24.79
CA GLY A 8 6.00 -5.88 -24.23
C GLY A 8 6.35 -5.23 -22.90
N ASP A 9 6.92 -4.03 -22.95
CA ASP A 9 6.93 -3.11 -21.81
C ASP A 9 5.50 -2.58 -21.66
N SER A 10 4.61 -3.45 -21.17
CA SER A 10 3.23 -3.08 -20.83
C SER A 10 3.31 -2.10 -19.68
N THR A 11 3.41 -0.81 -19.99
CA THR A 11 3.39 0.25 -18.99
C THR A 11 2.10 0.09 -18.19
N ILE A 12 2.23 -0.27 -16.92
CA ILE A 12 1.08 -0.48 -16.03
C ILE A 12 0.38 0.88 -15.90
N LEU A 13 -0.88 0.95 -16.30
CA LEU A 13 -1.73 2.13 -16.14
C LEU A 13 -2.74 1.83 -15.03
N LEU A 14 -2.62 2.52 -13.91
CA LEU A 14 -3.53 2.40 -12.77
C LEU A 14 -4.43 3.62 -12.75
N VAL A 15 -5.73 3.43 -13.00
CA VAL A 15 -6.71 4.51 -13.06
C VAL A 15 -7.46 4.57 -11.72
N PRO A 16 -7.44 5.70 -11.00
CA PRO A 16 -8.17 5.84 -9.75
C PRO A 16 -9.69 5.91 -9.99
N PRO A 17 -10.50 5.52 -9.00
CA PRO A 17 -11.94 5.74 -9.06
C PRO A 17 -12.29 7.22 -9.01
N GLN A 18 -13.50 7.55 -9.45
CA GLN A 18 -13.99 8.92 -9.43
C GLN A 18 -14.35 9.33 -7.99
N LEU A 19 -13.70 10.38 -7.49
CA LEU A 19 -13.94 10.86 -6.14
C LEU A 19 -15.15 11.81 -6.10
N PRO A 20 -16.01 11.71 -5.07
CA PRO A 20 -17.07 12.67 -4.84
C PRO A 20 -16.48 14.05 -4.47
N PRO A 21 -17.22 15.17 -4.65
CA PRO A 21 -16.68 16.52 -4.50
C PRO A 21 -15.99 16.81 -3.16
N PHE A 22 -16.47 16.22 -2.06
CA PHE A 22 -15.90 16.42 -0.73
C PHE A 22 -14.52 15.75 -0.56
N LEU A 23 -14.21 14.71 -1.34
CA LEU A 23 -12.87 14.12 -1.39
C LEU A 23 -12.03 14.75 -2.52
N ALA A 24 -12.62 14.95 -3.71
CA ALA A 24 -11.92 15.50 -4.87
C ALA A 24 -11.39 16.93 -4.66
N SER A 25 -11.99 17.69 -3.75
CA SER A 25 -11.50 19.03 -3.37
C SER A 25 -10.21 19.00 -2.53
N ILE A 26 -9.86 17.83 -1.95
CA ILE A 26 -8.71 17.63 -1.06
C ILE A 26 -7.68 16.71 -1.70
N PHE A 27 -8.14 15.65 -2.37
CA PHE A 27 -7.32 14.59 -2.95
C PHE A 27 -7.44 14.60 -4.47
N ASP A 28 -6.32 14.93 -5.13
CA ASP A 28 -6.19 14.89 -6.59
C ASP A 28 -5.55 13.55 -6.99
N LEU A 29 -6.37 12.50 -7.07
CA LEU A 29 -5.93 11.17 -7.52
C LEU A 29 -5.81 11.18 -9.05
N LYS A 30 -4.60 10.97 -9.55
CA LYS A 30 -4.30 10.92 -10.99
C LYS A 30 -4.02 9.49 -11.44
N PRO A 31 -4.27 9.18 -12.73
CA PRO A 31 -3.77 7.94 -13.31
C PRO A 31 -2.25 7.81 -13.11
N ILE A 32 -1.82 6.68 -12.59
CA ILE A 32 -0.41 6.37 -12.37
C ILE A 32 0.08 5.59 -13.60
N LEU A 33 1.15 6.09 -14.21
CA LEU A 33 1.80 5.46 -15.36
C LEU A 33 3.14 4.87 -14.93
N GLY A 34 3.28 3.55 -15.01
CA GLY A 34 4.49 2.85 -14.59
C GLY A 34 4.50 2.56 -13.09
N SER A 35 5.64 2.81 -12.42
CA SER A 35 5.81 2.51 -11.00
C SER A 35 5.20 3.61 -10.12
N PRO A 36 4.32 3.24 -9.16
CA PRO A 36 3.77 4.20 -8.20
C PRO A 36 4.87 4.88 -7.38
N SER A 37 4.81 6.20 -7.27
CA SER A 37 5.65 6.96 -6.35
C SER A 37 5.10 6.90 -4.92
N PRO A 38 5.95 7.07 -3.89
CA PRO A 38 5.48 7.12 -2.50
C PRO A 38 4.35 8.13 -2.29
N ARG A 39 4.45 9.30 -2.94
CA ARG A 39 3.43 10.35 -2.88
C ARG A 39 2.07 9.89 -3.42
N GLU A 40 2.04 9.15 -4.53
CA GLU A 40 0.80 8.64 -5.12
C GLU A 40 0.15 7.58 -4.21
N VAL A 41 0.95 6.68 -3.64
CA VAL A 41 0.49 5.66 -2.68
C VAL A 41 -0.13 6.34 -1.45
N ASN A 42 0.54 7.36 -0.91
CA ASN A 42 0.06 8.11 0.25
C ASN A 42 -1.24 8.86 0.00
N LEU A 43 -1.43 9.41 -1.21
CA LEU A 43 -2.66 10.09 -1.58
C LEU A 43 -3.85 9.12 -1.54
N VAL A 44 -3.67 7.89 -2.03
CA VAL A 44 -4.70 6.85 -1.98
C VAL A 44 -4.99 6.41 -0.55
N HIS A 45 -3.97 6.14 0.27
CA HIS A 45 -4.16 5.86 1.70
C HIS A 45 -4.90 6.99 2.43
N SER A 46 -4.56 8.24 2.11
CA SER A 46 -5.20 9.41 2.72
C SER A 46 -6.65 9.56 2.30
N ALA A 47 -6.98 9.29 1.03
CA ALA A 47 -8.35 9.28 0.52
C ALA A 47 -9.19 8.18 1.18
N ILE A 48 -8.66 6.95 1.30
CA ILE A 48 -9.32 5.84 2.00
C ILE A 48 -9.58 6.21 3.47
N ARG A 49 -8.58 6.78 4.16
CA ARG A 49 -8.75 7.23 5.54
C ARG A 49 -9.83 8.29 5.68
N ALA A 50 -9.82 9.30 4.81
CA ALA A 50 -10.83 10.36 4.82
C ALA A 50 -12.23 9.78 4.58
N LEU A 51 -12.38 8.88 3.61
CA LEU A 51 -13.64 8.18 3.35
C LEU A 51 -14.11 7.37 4.57
N ASN A 52 -13.21 6.65 5.23
CA ASN A 52 -13.52 5.85 6.42
C ASN A 52 -13.94 6.70 7.62
N ASN A 53 -13.37 7.91 7.76
CA ASN A 53 -13.76 8.87 8.79
C ASN A 53 -15.15 9.47 8.52
N VAL A 54 -15.46 9.78 7.25
CA VAL A 54 -16.78 10.31 6.86
C VAL A 54 -17.86 9.22 6.92
N SER A 55 -17.54 7.98 6.58
CA SER A 55 -18.46 6.83 6.62
C SER A 55 -18.94 6.44 8.02
N GLN A 56 -18.41 7.07 9.09
CA GLN A 56 -18.98 6.98 10.44
C GLN A 56 -20.31 7.74 10.57
N THR A 57 -20.70 8.55 9.56
CA THR A 57 -22.05 9.08 9.44
C THR A 57 -22.89 8.16 8.52
N PRO A 58 -24.00 7.58 9.01
CA PRO A 58 -24.80 6.62 8.24
C PRO A 58 -25.30 7.13 6.90
N GLU A 59 -25.50 8.45 6.78
CA GLU A 59 -26.00 9.11 5.56
C GLU A 59 -24.93 9.24 4.46
N LEU A 60 -23.64 9.13 4.77
CA LEU A 60 -22.52 9.34 3.83
C LEU A 60 -21.71 8.06 3.56
N ARG A 61 -22.22 6.89 3.96
CA ARG A 61 -21.52 5.61 3.82
C ARG A 61 -21.58 5.11 2.38
N ASP A 62 -20.57 5.48 1.59
CA ASP A 62 -20.38 4.98 0.23
C ASP A 62 -19.56 3.68 0.25
N THR A 63 -20.27 2.55 0.24
CA THR A 63 -19.64 1.23 0.26
C THR A 63 -19.01 0.87 -1.08
N GLU A 64 -19.55 1.40 -2.19
CA GLU A 64 -19.04 1.15 -3.53
C GLU A 64 -17.68 1.83 -3.72
N LEU A 65 -17.60 3.13 -3.42
CA LEU A 65 -16.33 3.87 -3.48
C LEU A 65 -15.25 3.28 -2.55
N SER A 66 -15.65 2.76 -1.37
CA SER A 66 -14.72 2.09 -0.46
C SER A 66 -14.09 0.85 -1.09
N VAL A 67 -14.89 0.04 -1.81
CA VAL A 67 -14.41 -1.13 -2.54
C VAL A 67 -13.50 -0.70 -3.70
N GLU A 68 -13.90 0.30 -4.49
CA GLU A 68 -13.10 0.77 -5.62
C GLU A 68 -11.74 1.34 -5.19
N LEU A 69 -11.70 2.15 -4.13
CA LEU A 69 -10.45 2.67 -3.60
C LEU A 69 -9.55 1.57 -3.02
N SER A 70 -10.16 0.56 -2.37
CA SER A 70 -9.42 -0.60 -1.85
C SER A 70 -8.83 -1.44 -2.98
N GLN A 71 -9.59 -1.65 -4.06
CA GLN A 71 -9.10 -2.33 -5.26
C GLN A 71 -7.96 -1.55 -5.92
N HIS A 72 -8.11 -0.24 -6.04
CA HIS A 72 -7.06 0.61 -6.61
C HIS A 72 -5.77 0.58 -5.76
N LEU A 73 -5.89 0.60 -4.43
CA LEU A 73 -4.74 0.45 -3.54
C LEU A 73 -4.09 -0.93 -3.70
N PHE A 74 -4.89 -2.00 -3.81
CA PHE A 74 -4.38 -3.35 -4.07
C PHE A 74 -3.56 -3.40 -5.37
N ASP A 75 -4.07 -2.82 -6.46
CA ASP A 75 -3.37 -2.81 -7.75
C ASP A 75 -2.05 -2.03 -7.70
N ILE A 76 -2.04 -0.91 -6.96
CA ILE A 76 -0.82 -0.13 -6.65
C ILE A 76 0.19 -0.98 -5.88
N GLN A 77 -0.24 -1.65 -4.81
CA GLN A 77 0.63 -2.47 -3.96
C GLN A 77 1.18 -3.68 -4.73
N MET A 78 0.38 -4.28 -5.61
CA MET A 78 0.81 -5.31 -6.55
C MET A 78 1.87 -4.81 -7.54
N ALA A 79 1.68 -3.61 -8.11
CA ALA A 79 2.64 -3.02 -9.02
C ALA A 79 3.98 -2.75 -8.32
N TRP A 80 3.93 -2.25 -7.08
CA TRP A 80 5.13 -1.99 -6.28
C TRP A 80 5.83 -3.28 -5.86
N HIS A 81 5.07 -4.31 -5.46
CA HIS A 81 5.60 -5.64 -5.15
C HIS A 81 6.39 -6.23 -6.33
N ARG A 82 5.77 -6.26 -7.52
CA ARG A 82 6.41 -6.80 -8.74
C ARG A 82 7.68 -6.05 -9.15
N GLN A 83 7.76 -4.76 -8.81
CA GLN A 83 8.95 -3.96 -9.02
C GLN A 83 10.07 -4.34 -8.05
N LYS A 84 9.76 -4.51 -6.76
CA LYS A 84 10.73 -4.86 -5.72
C LYS A 84 11.22 -6.31 -5.83
N HIS A 85 10.32 -7.21 -6.21
CA HIS A 85 10.54 -8.66 -6.22
C HIS A 85 10.25 -9.23 -7.62
N PRO A 86 11.19 -9.08 -8.58
CA PRO A 86 11.01 -9.61 -9.92
C PRO A 86 10.95 -11.15 -9.91
N VAL A 87 10.12 -11.71 -10.81
CA VAL A 87 9.74 -13.14 -10.91
C VAL A 87 10.92 -14.12 -11.04
N ASN A 88 12.12 -13.62 -11.36
CA ASN A 88 13.33 -14.44 -11.53
C ASN A 88 14.02 -14.83 -10.21
N VAL A 89 13.53 -14.37 -9.05
CA VAL A 89 14.07 -14.75 -7.73
C VAL A 89 13.36 -16.01 -7.23
N LEU A 90 14.11 -17.00 -6.76
CA LEU A 90 13.54 -18.18 -6.11
C LEU A 90 12.72 -17.74 -4.87
N PRO A 91 11.49 -18.22 -4.67
CA PRO A 91 10.62 -17.78 -3.57
C PRO A 91 11.26 -17.87 -2.17
N ASN A 92 12.15 -18.85 -1.97
CA ASN A 92 12.84 -19.08 -0.70
C ASN A 92 14.06 -18.17 -0.48
N GLU A 93 14.46 -17.39 -1.49
CA GLU A 93 15.60 -16.47 -1.45
C GLU A 93 15.14 -15.01 -1.36
N VAL A 94 13.83 -14.76 -1.45
CA VAL A 94 13.29 -13.40 -1.30
C VAL A 94 13.40 -13.00 0.17
N VAL A 95 14.09 -11.88 0.39
CA VAL A 95 14.20 -11.22 1.69
C VAL A 95 13.29 -10.00 1.69
N TYR A 96 12.42 -9.93 2.69
CA TYR A 96 11.54 -8.79 2.92
C TYR A 96 12.12 -7.96 4.05
N ASP A 97 12.74 -6.84 3.67
CA ASP A 97 13.25 -5.89 4.65
C ASP A 97 12.12 -5.00 5.16
N PRO A 98 11.97 -4.89 6.49
CA PRO A 98 10.96 -4.04 7.09
C PRO A 98 11.36 -2.56 7.00
N PRO A 99 10.40 -1.62 6.99
CA PRO A 99 10.69 -0.20 7.09
C PRO A 99 11.33 0.13 8.46
N THR A 100 12.07 1.24 8.50
CA THR A 100 12.68 1.71 9.74
C THR A 100 11.59 2.24 10.68
N LEU A 101 11.45 1.62 11.85
CA LEU A 101 10.44 2.02 12.82
C LEU A 101 10.97 3.10 13.77
N PRO A 102 10.20 4.19 14.01
CA PRO A 102 10.55 5.21 14.97
C PRO A 102 10.27 4.74 16.41
N GLY A 103 10.91 5.38 17.40
CA GLY A 103 10.85 4.96 18.80
C GLY A 103 9.47 4.93 19.45
N TYR A 104 8.45 5.54 18.84
CA TYR A 104 7.06 5.45 19.30
C TYR A 104 6.35 4.16 18.86
N ILE A 105 6.95 3.37 17.97
CA ILE A 105 6.56 1.99 17.65
C ILE A 105 7.60 1.07 18.30
N PRO A 106 7.37 0.58 19.53
CA PRO A 106 8.36 -0.15 20.33
C PRO A 106 8.47 -1.62 19.89
N LEU A 107 8.75 -1.82 18.61
CA LEU A 107 8.83 -3.10 17.95
C LEU A 107 10.20 -3.21 17.28
N GLU A 108 10.83 -4.38 17.35
CA GLU A 108 12.12 -4.63 16.70
C GLU A 108 11.89 -5.27 15.33
N PRO A 109 11.95 -4.50 14.22
CA PRO A 109 11.68 -5.04 12.90
C PRO A 109 12.82 -5.98 12.50
N LYS A 110 12.46 -7.16 11.98
CA LYS A 110 13.42 -8.18 11.50
C LYS A 110 13.11 -8.51 10.05
N SER A 111 14.15 -8.68 9.24
CA SER A 111 14.00 -9.15 7.86
C SER A 111 13.43 -10.57 7.86
N ILE A 112 12.47 -10.81 6.97
CA ILE A 112 11.82 -12.11 6.81
C ILE A 112 12.38 -12.75 5.54
N THR A 113 12.88 -13.97 5.64
CA THR A 113 13.42 -14.72 4.49
C THR A 113 12.54 -15.93 4.23
N GLY A 114 12.09 -16.08 2.98
CA GLY A 114 11.16 -17.15 2.61
C GLY A 114 9.75 -16.95 3.20
N PRO A 115 8.95 -18.02 3.36
CA PRO A 115 7.56 -17.91 3.80
C PRO A 115 7.46 -17.33 5.22
N PRO A 116 6.62 -16.30 5.46
CA PRO A 116 6.49 -15.70 6.78
C PRO A 116 5.75 -16.63 7.75
N SER A 117 6.17 -16.61 9.02
CA SER A 117 5.44 -17.22 10.12
C SER A 117 4.24 -16.37 10.54
N SER A 118 3.26 -17.00 11.21
CA SER A 118 2.12 -16.27 11.79
C SER A 118 2.53 -15.18 12.78
N GLN A 119 3.65 -15.36 13.48
CA GLN A 119 4.16 -14.38 14.44
C GLN A 119 4.75 -13.15 13.72
N GLU A 120 5.47 -13.35 12.63
CA GLU A 120 6.00 -12.26 11.81
C GLU A 120 4.88 -11.44 11.17
N ILE A 121 3.84 -12.10 10.65
CA ILE A 121 2.63 -11.42 10.14
C ILE A 121 1.96 -10.61 11.26
N ALA A 122 1.73 -11.22 12.43
CA ALA A 122 1.10 -10.56 13.58
C ALA A 122 1.90 -9.34 14.06
N PHE A 123 3.22 -9.41 13.99
CA PHE A 123 4.12 -8.30 14.32
C PHE A 123 3.90 -7.11 13.38
N VAL A 124 3.90 -7.33 12.06
CA VAL A 124 3.68 -6.26 11.07
C VAL A 124 2.27 -5.68 11.18
N HIS A 125 1.24 -6.52 11.41
CA HIS A 125 -0.11 -6.06 11.72
C HIS A 125 -0.15 -5.14 12.95
N THR A 126 0.62 -5.46 13.98
CA THR A 126 0.70 -4.64 15.20
C THR A 126 1.37 -3.30 14.92
N ALA A 127 2.46 -3.28 14.16
CA ALA A 127 3.12 -2.04 13.73
C ALA A 127 2.16 -1.13 12.94
N LEU A 128 1.43 -1.70 11.97
CA LEU A 128 0.46 -0.97 11.15
C LEU A 128 -0.67 -0.39 12.02
N ARG A 129 -1.15 -1.17 13.00
CA ARG A 129 -2.19 -0.73 13.94
C ARG A 129 -1.71 0.41 14.83
N ILE A 130 -0.47 0.35 15.35
CA ILE A 130 0.11 1.44 16.14
C ILE A 130 0.21 2.70 15.29
N SER A 131 0.76 2.61 14.07
CA SER A 131 0.81 3.73 13.13
C SER A 131 -0.59 4.32 12.88
N GLN A 132 -1.58 3.47 12.59
CA GLN A 132 -2.97 3.90 12.37
C GLN A 132 -3.59 4.57 13.61
N SER A 133 -3.23 4.16 14.82
CA SER A 133 -3.79 4.75 16.05
C SER A 133 -3.47 6.25 16.18
N PHE A 134 -2.40 6.72 15.54
CA PHE A 134 -2.01 8.12 15.53
C PHE A 134 -2.66 8.93 14.40
N ALA A 135 -3.48 8.35 13.54
CA ALA A 135 -4.02 9.01 12.34
C ALA A 135 -4.75 10.36 12.58
N ASN A 136 -5.22 10.61 13.81
CA ASN A 136 -5.86 11.86 14.22
C ASN A 136 -4.92 12.83 14.98
N VAL A 137 -3.62 12.51 15.06
CA VAL A 137 -2.57 13.27 15.74
C VAL A 137 -1.48 13.63 14.70
N PRO A 138 -1.65 14.72 13.94
CA PRO A 138 -0.75 15.06 12.83
C PRO A 138 0.73 15.24 13.21
N SER A 139 1.02 15.55 14.48
CA SER A 139 2.39 15.71 14.97
C SER A 139 3.14 14.38 15.17
N ILE A 140 2.42 13.25 15.22
CA ILE A 140 3.00 11.92 15.41
C ILE A 140 2.79 11.06 14.17
N PHE A 141 1.64 11.22 13.50
CA PHE A 141 1.31 10.41 12.35
C PHE A 141 2.22 10.70 11.16
N ASP A 142 2.92 9.67 10.73
CA ASP A 142 3.74 9.68 9.53
C ASP A 142 3.01 8.90 8.41
N PRO A 143 2.47 9.59 7.38
CA PRO A 143 1.79 8.93 6.26
C PRO A 143 2.74 8.08 5.42
N ASP A 144 4.00 8.48 5.27
CA ASP A 144 4.99 7.77 4.47
C ASP A 144 5.29 6.43 5.13
N LEU A 145 5.60 6.46 6.43
CA LEU A 145 5.83 5.24 7.22
C LEU A 145 4.60 4.32 7.23
N HIS A 146 3.39 4.88 7.34
CA HIS A 146 2.17 4.07 7.31
C HIS A 146 2.02 3.30 5.99
N ALA A 147 2.24 3.96 4.86
CA ALA A 147 2.21 3.34 3.54
C ALA A 147 3.32 2.29 3.38
N GLU A 148 4.53 2.54 3.89
CA GLU A 148 5.63 1.58 3.86
C GLU A 148 5.33 0.31 4.68
N ILE A 149 4.80 0.46 5.90
CA ILE A 149 4.38 -0.69 6.73
C ILE A 149 3.25 -1.46 6.03
N SER A 150 2.29 -0.75 5.40
CA SER A 150 1.22 -1.37 4.65
C SER A 150 1.73 -2.14 3.43
N GLN A 151 2.70 -1.60 2.70
CA GLN A 151 3.33 -2.28 1.57
C GLN A 151 4.11 -3.51 2.05
N HIS A 152 4.86 -3.40 3.15
CA HIS A 152 5.60 -4.53 3.70
C HIS A 152 4.66 -5.67 4.14
N LEU A 153 3.53 -5.34 4.78
CA LEU A 153 2.50 -6.32 5.11
C LEU A 153 1.94 -7.00 3.85
N PHE A 154 1.68 -6.23 2.80
CA PHE A 154 1.21 -6.74 1.53
C PHE A 154 2.21 -7.73 0.92
N ASP A 155 3.49 -7.34 0.87
CA ASP A 155 4.57 -8.11 0.27
C ASP A 155 4.70 -9.50 0.92
N ILE A 156 4.66 -9.56 2.26
CA ILE A 156 4.77 -10.84 2.98
C ILE A 156 3.50 -11.70 2.86
N GLN A 157 2.31 -11.08 2.77
CA GLN A 157 1.05 -11.82 2.66
C GLN A 157 0.86 -12.47 1.29
N LEU A 158 1.46 -11.92 0.24
CA LEU A 158 1.33 -12.45 -1.12
C LEU A 158 2.08 -13.78 -1.34
N VAL A 159 3.09 -14.06 -0.49
CA VAL A 159 3.93 -15.27 -0.59
C VAL A 159 3.58 -16.38 0.41
N MET A 160 2.48 -16.19 1.16
CA MET A 160 1.86 -17.22 1.98
C MET A 160 1.05 -18.19 1.11
#